data_AF-A0AB39FQ39-F1
#
_entry.id   AF-A0AB39FQ39-F1
#
_cell.length_a   1.000
_cell.length_b   1.000
_cell.length_c   1.000
_cell.angle_alpha   90.00
_cell.angle_beta   90.00
_cell.angle_gamma   90.00
#
_symmetry.space_group_name_H-M   'P 1'
#
loop_
_entity.id
_entity.type
_entity.pdbx_description
1 polymer ?
#
loop_
_entity_poly.entity_id
_entity_poly.type
_entity_poly.pdbx_seq_one_letter_code
_entity_poly.pdbx_strand_id
1 'polypeptide(L)'
;MTASVLLDTSFRPIPFSVPHGQVAGALWGDLNPHKSGVSRRVARDDVKLIAQACHEKIPYILTEDRSTLLKYCDRLKVLERCRIHAIALADGFDACAFNEGGQQGLDLAVD
;
A
#
# COMPACT_ATOMS: atom_id res chain seq x y z
N MET A 1 11.71 -9.67 4.40
CA MET A 1 10.93 -8.45 4.67
C MET A 1 9.63 -8.92 5.26
N THR A 2 9.36 -8.56 6.51
CA THR A 2 8.17 -8.97 7.25
C THR A 2 7.17 -7.82 7.16
N ALA A 3 6.10 -8.01 6.40
CA ALA A 3 5.00 -7.05 6.39
C ALA A 3 4.28 -7.14 7.72
N SER A 4 3.88 -6.01 8.27
CA SER A 4 3.22 -5.98 9.56
C SER A 4 2.01 -5.11 9.49
N VAL A 5 0.95 -5.61 10.10
CA VAL A 5 -0.41 -5.12 9.90
C VAL A 5 -0.96 -4.79 11.27
N LEU A 6 -1.63 -3.64 11.37
CA LEU A 6 -2.27 -3.20 12.59
C LEU A 6 -3.68 -3.79 12.62
N LEU A 7 -3.88 -4.85 13.39
CA LEU A 7 -5.18 -5.42 13.68
C LEU A 7 -5.36 -5.33 15.20
N ASP A 8 -6.20 -4.40 15.64
CA ASP A 8 -6.58 -4.21 17.05
C ASP A 8 -5.37 -3.93 17.97
N THR A 9 -5.00 -2.64 18.11
CA THR A 9 -3.93 -2.04 18.98
C THR A 9 -2.56 -2.74 19.04
N SER A 10 -2.36 -3.82 18.29
CA SER A 10 -1.23 -4.73 18.33
C SER A 10 -0.65 -4.89 16.94
N PHE A 11 0.67 -4.74 16.86
CA PHE A 11 1.41 -4.99 15.63
C PHE A 11 1.55 -6.49 15.43
N ARG A 12 1.01 -7.01 14.33
CA ARG A 12 1.09 -8.44 14.01
C ARG A 12 1.96 -8.65 12.78
N PRO A 13 3.09 -9.38 12.88
CA PRO A 13 3.82 -9.79 11.71
C PRO A 13 2.99 -10.82 10.94
N ILE A 14 2.77 -10.60 9.65
CA ILE A 14 2.10 -11.57 8.79
C ILE A 14 3.15 -12.21 7.88
N PRO A 15 3.34 -13.55 7.92
CA PRO A 15 4.31 -14.21 7.09
C PRO A 15 3.87 -14.23 5.61
N PHE A 16 4.85 -14.15 4.70
CA PHE A 16 4.58 -14.25 3.27
C PHE A 16 4.39 -15.72 2.85
N SER A 17 3.22 -16.07 2.31
CA SER A 17 2.82 -17.44 1.97
C SER A 17 2.77 -17.68 0.45
N VAL A 18 2.53 -18.93 0.03
CA VAL A 18 2.38 -19.29 -1.40
C VAL A 18 1.20 -18.56 -2.06
N PRO A 19 -0.01 -18.46 -1.46
CA PRO A 19 -1.08 -17.62 -1.99
C PRO A 19 -0.66 -16.17 -2.24
N HIS A 20 0.11 -15.56 -1.34
CA HIS A 20 0.62 -14.20 -1.54
C HIS A 20 1.55 -14.13 -2.77
N GLY A 21 2.35 -15.18 -2.98
CA GLY A 21 3.20 -15.33 -4.17
C GLY A 21 2.41 -15.41 -5.48
N GLN A 22 1.27 -16.10 -5.50
CA GLN A 22 0.40 -16.19 -6.67
C GLN A 22 -0.19 -14.82 -7.03
N VAL A 23 -0.71 -14.09 -6.03
CA VAL A 23 -1.20 -12.72 -6.21
C VAL A 23 -0.08 -11.80 -6.68
N ALA A 24 1.12 -11.89 -6.09
CA ALA A 24 2.28 -11.10 -6.48
C ALA A 24 2.67 -11.32 -7.95
N GLY A 25 2.61 -12.56 -8.44
CA GLY A 25 2.88 -12.87 -9.85
C GLY A 25 1.90 -12.17 -10.81
N ALA A 26 0.61 -12.17 -10.49
CA ALA A 26 -0.40 -11.48 -11.27
C ALA A 26 -0.16 -9.95 -11.28
N LEU A 27 0.01 -9.34 -10.11
CA LEU A 27 0.25 -7.90 -9.98
C LEU A 27 1.54 -7.45 -10.66
N TRP A 28 2.59 -8.28 -10.62
CA TRP A 28 3.85 -8.01 -11.32
C TRP A 28 3.66 -7.86 -12.83
N GLY A 29 2.82 -8.73 -13.42
CA GLY A 29 2.46 -8.67 -14.84
C GLY A 29 1.73 -7.37 -15.19
N ASP A 30 0.73 -7.01 -14.40
CA ASP A 30 -0.09 -5.80 -14.61
C ASP A 30 0.73 -4.50 -14.45
N LEU A 31 1.65 -4.46 -13.48
CA LEU A 31 2.48 -3.30 -13.20
C LEU A 31 3.64 -3.14 -14.20
N ASN A 32 4.12 -4.23 -14.79
CA ASN A 32 5.28 -4.24 -15.69
C ASN A 32 6.45 -3.35 -15.17
N PRO A 33 7.00 -3.65 -13.99
CA PRO A 33 7.94 -2.77 -13.30
C PRO A 33 9.25 -2.55 -14.07
N HIS A 34 9.56 -3.40 -15.05
CA HIS A 34 10.71 -3.25 -15.94
C HIS A 34 10.77 -1.92 -16.69
N LYS A 35 9.61 -1.28 -16.94
CA LYS A 35 9.53 0.01 -17.63
C LYS A 35 9.60 1.22 -16.69
N SER A 36 9.67 1.00 -15.38
CA SER A 36 9.56 2.07 -14.38
C SER A 36 10.88 2.72 -13.97
N GLY A 37 12.03 2.20 -14.40
CA GLY A 37 13.37 2.65 -13.96
C GLY A 37 13.71 2.30 -12.49
N VAL A 38 12.76 1.71 -11.75
CA VAL A 38 12.93 1.24 -10.37
C VAL A 38 13.77 -0.03 -10.36
N SER A 39 14.63 -0.17 -9.35
CA SER A 39 15.39 -1.42 -9.18
C SER A 39 14.44 -2.62 -9.02
N ARG A 40 14.74 -3.73 -9.69
CA ARG A 40 13.90 -4.94 -9.61
C ARG A 40 13.69 -5.44 -8.19
N ARG A 41 14.67 -5.23 -7.30
CA ARG A 41 14.57 -5.63 -5.89
C ARG A 41 13.50 -4.81 -5.16
N VAL A 42 13.58 -3.48 -5.26
CA VAL A 42 12.59 -2.57 -4.62
C VAL A 42 11.20 -2.85 -5.18
N ALA A 43 11.06 -2.92 -6.50
CA ALA A 43 9.78 -3.22 -7.13
C ALA A 43 9.20 -4.56 -6.67
N ARG A 44 10.03 -5.59 -6.48
CA ARG A 44 9.58 -6.90 -6.00
C ARG A 44 9.13 -6.86 -4.55
N ASP A 45 9.84 -6.13 -3.71
CA ASP A 45 9.50 -6.00 -2.30
C ASP A 45 8.17 -5.24 -2.13
N ASP A 46 7.94 -4.16 -2.89
CA ASP A 46 6.65 -3.46 -2.94
C ASP A 46 5.52 -4.34 -3.44
N VAL A 47 5.72 -5.06 -4.55
CA VAL A 47 4.70 -5.95 -5.11
C VAL A 47 4.31 -7.05 -4.13
N LYS A 48 5.27 -7.57 -3.36
CA LYS A 48 4.97 -8.55 -2.29
C LYS A 48 4.12 -7.94 -1.18
N LEU A 49 4.43 -6.73 -0.74
CA LEU A 49 3.65 -6.02 0.28
C LEU A 49 2.21 -5.80 -0.20
N ILE A 50 2.02 -5.30 -1.43
CA ILE A 50 0.69 -5.08 -2.01
C ILE A 50 -0.06 -6.41 -2.16
N ALA A 51 0.58 -7.45 -2.69
CA ALA A 51 -0.04 -8.76 -2.88
C ALA A 51 -0.53 -9.38 -1.57
N GLN A 52 0.27 -9.23 -0.51
CA GLN A 52 -0.10 -9.66 0.82
C GLN A 52 -1.30 -8.87 1.35
N ALA A 53 -1.29 -7.54 1.22
CA ALA A 53 -2.44 -6.72 1.60
C ALA A 53 -3.71 -7.06 0.80
N CYS A 54 -3.59 -7.35 -0.50
CA CYS A 54 -4.71 -7.78 -1.33
C CYS A 54 -5.31 -9.10 -0.81
N HIS A 55 -4.45 -10.09 -0.58
CA HIS A 55 -4.86 -11.42 -0.15
C HIS A 55 -5.51 -11.40 1.23
N GLU A 56 -4.92 -10.67 2.17
CA GLU A 56 -5.40 -10.54 3.55
C GLU A 56 -6.53 -9.51 3.70
N LYS A 57 -6.99 -8.91 2.59
CA LYS A 57 -8.06 -7.89 2.55
C LYS A 57 -7.77 -6.68 3.45
N ILE A 58 -6.52 -6.24 3.45
CA ILE A 58 -6.06 -5.07 4.20
C ILE A 58 -6.26 -3.83 3.31
N PRO A 59 -7.14 -2.89 3.69
CA PRO A 59 -7.51 -1.78 2.82
C PRO A 59 -6.49 -0.64 2.81
N TYR A 60 -5.64 -0.53 3.83
CA TYR A 60 -4.68 0.58 3.96
C TYR A 60 -3.26 0.08 4.21
N ILE A 61 -2.29 0.72 3.56
CA ILE A 61 -0.86 0.54 3.85
C ILE A 61 -0.30 1.90 4.27
N LEU A 62 0.33 1.96 5.43
CA LEU A 62 1.07 3.14 5.86
C LEU A 62 2.53 2.99 5.43
N THR A 63 3.12 4.06 4.88
CA THR A 63 4.53 4.10 4.48
C THR A 63 5.15 5.42 4.89
N GLU A 64 6.46 5.42 5.20
CA GLU A 64 7.16 6.63 5.65
C GLU A 64 7.34 7.64 4.51
N ASP A 65 7.52 7.19 3.27
CA ASP A 65 7.90 8.03 2.14
C ASP A 65 6.96 7.93 0.93
N ARG A 66 7.09 8.90 0.02
CA ARG A 66 6.45 8.86 -1.30
C ARG A 66 7.19 7.90 -2.23
N SER A 67 7.04 6.61 -1.98
CA SER A 67 7.74 5.53 -2.67
C SER A 67 7.03 4.99 -3.91
N THR A 68 7.71 4.05 -4.57
CA THR A 68 7.17 3.24 -5.66
C THR A 68 5.94 2.42 -5.26
N LEU A 69 5.81 2.11 -3.96
CA LEU A 69 4.62 1.49 -3.38
C LEU A 69 3.35 2.30 -3.62
N LEU A 70 3.34 3.60 -3.33
CA LEU A 70 2.18 4.48 -3.58
C LEU A 70 1.77 4.48 -5.04
N LYS A 71 2.75 4.67 -5.94
CA LYS A 71 2.52 4.68 -7.39
C LYS A 71 1.94 3.36 -7.88
N TYR A 72 2.37 2.24 -7.31
CA TYR A 72 1.85 0.92 -7.66
C TYR A 72 0.43 0.70 -7.11
N CYS A 73 0.14 1.10 -5.87
CA CYS A 73 -1.22 1.06 -5.33
C CYS A 73 -2.19 1.89 -6.19
N ASP A 74 -1.84 3.12 -6.54
CA ASP A 74 -2.67 3.99 -7.39
C ASP A 74 -2.93 3.36 -8.76
N ARG A 75 -1.88 2.81 -9.39
CA ARG A 75 -2.01 2.18 -10.69
C ARG A 75 -2.86 0.91 -10.64
N LEU A 76 -2.71 0.08 -9.61
CA LEU A 76 -3.52 -1.13 -9.44
C LEU A 76 -4.98 -0.82 -9.10
N LYS A 77 -5.24 0.30 -8.43
CA LYS A 77 -6.59 0.82 -8.21
C LYS A 77 -7.25 1.23 -9.53
N VAL A 78 -6.54 1.94 -10.41
CA VAL A 78 -7.00 2.28 -11.77
C VAL A 78 -7.26 1.04 -12.62
N LEU A 79 -6.45 -0.01 -12.46
CA LEU A 79 -6.62 -1.30 -13.14
C LEU A 79 -7.67 -2.21 -12.49
N GLU A 80 -8.38 -1.74 -11.46
CA GLU A 80 -9.39 -2.49 -10.71
C GLU A 80 -8.89 -3.83 -10.14
N ARG A 81 -7.58 -3.93 -9.85
CA ARG A 81 -6.96 -5.15 -9.31
C ARG A 81 -7.05 -5.26 -7.81
N CYS A 82 -7.02 -4.12 -7.11
CA CYS A 82 -7.17 -4.07 -5.66
C CYS A 82 -7.65 -2.70 -5.18
N ARG A 83 -8.33 -2.69 -4.04
CA ARG A 83 -8.82 -1.46 -3.37
C ARG A 83 -7.94 -1.09 -2.19
N ILE A 84 -6.61 -1.06 -2.41
CA ILE A 84 -5.65 -0.68 -1.38
C ILE A 84 -5.34 0.80 -1.49
N HIS A 85 -5.34 1.48 -0.36
CA HIS A 85 -4.96 2.87 -0.22
C HIS A 85 -3.62 2.96 0.51
N ALA A 86 -2.59 3.41 -0.18
CA ALA A 86 -1.31 3.72 0.47
C ALA A 86 -1.35 5.16 1.00
N ILE A 87 -0.92 5.35 2.25
CA ILE A 87 -0.87 6.66 2.91
C ILE A 87 0.60 6.93 3.26
N ALA A 88 1.16 8.02 2.74
CA ALA A 88 2.50 8.49 3.07
C ALA A 88 2.47 9.32 4.35
N LEU A 89 3.29 8.97 5.33
CA LEU A 89 3.37 9.68 6.62
C LEU A 89 4.29 10.91 6.56
N ALA A 90 5.12 11.05 5.51
CA ALA A 90 6.01 12.20 5.32
C ALA A 90 5.28 13.56 5.29
N ASP A 91 3.99 13.56 4.92
CA ASP A 91 3.18 14.77 4.83
C ASP A 91 2.38 15.05 6.14
N GLY A 92 2.62 14.26 7.19
CA GLY A 92 1.85 14.28 8.44
C GLY A 92 0.76 13.20 8.47
N PHE A 93 0.31 12.83 9.68
CA PHE A 93 -0.80 11.92 9.85
C PHE A 93 -2.12 12.70 9.86
N ASP A 94 -2.97 12.47 8.86
CA ASP A 94 -4.35 12.94 8.82
C ASP A 94 -5.30 11.74 8.98
N ALA A 95 -6.08 11.71 10.06
CA ALA A 95 -7.08 10.66 10.28
C ALA A 95 -8.16 10.64 9.18
N CYS A 96 -8.39 11.77 8.52
CA CYS A 96 -9.30 11.84 7.39
C CYS A 96 -8.76 11.13 6.13
N ALA A 97 -7.49 10.73 6.08
CA ALA A 97 -6.93 9.90 5.01
C ALA A 97 -7.56 8.50 4.92
N PHE A 98 -8.26 8.05 5.96
CA PHE A 98 -9.04 6.82 5.94
C PHE A 98 -10.45 7.01 5.36
N ASN A 99 -10.92 8.25 5.17
CA ASN A 99 -12.23 8.54 4.60
C ASN A 99 -12.19 8.40 3.07
N GLU A 100 -13.04 7.55 2.51
CA GLU A 100 -13.14 7.36 1.05
C GLU A 100 -13.57 8.63 0.29
N GLY A 101 -14.17 9.59 0.99
CA GLY A 101 -14.64 10.87 0.43
C GLY A 101 -13.56 11.93 0.22
N GLY A 102 -12.31 11.69 0.62
CA GLY A 102 -11.19 12.62 0.39
C GLY A 102 -11.29 13.97 1.12
N GLN A 103 -12.20 14.10 2.08
CA GLN A 103 -12.20 15.24 3.00
C GLN A 103 -10.93 15.23 3.84
N GLN A 104 -10.34 16.40 4.05
CA GLN A 104 -9.23 16.61 4.97
C GLN A 104 -9.74 17.24 6.26
N GLY A 105 -8.99 17.08 7.35
CA GLY A 105 -9.31 17.74 8.63
C GLY A 105 -9.39 19.26 8.48
N LEU A 106 -10.45 19.86 9.02
CA LEU A 106 -10.60 21.32 9.12
C LEU A 106 -9.69 21.81 10.26
N ASP A 107 -8.60 22.51 9.92
CA ASP A 107 -7.81 23.24 10.91
C ASP A 107 -8.52 24.57 11.20
N LEU A 108 -9.44 24.54 12.17
CA LEU A 108 -10.05 25.75 12.70
C LEU A 108 -9.02 26.42 13.63
N ALA A 109 -8.08 27.17 13.05
CA ALA A 109 -7.28 28.11 13.80
C ALA A 109 -8.24 29.12 14.45
N VAL A 110 -8.38 29.02 15.78
CA VAL A 110 -9.07 30.01 16.59
C VAL A 110 -8.04 31.09 16.90
N ASP A 111 -8.29 32.31 16.39
CA ASP A 111 -7.56 33.53 16.76
C ASP A 111 -7.64 33.83 18.26
#